data_AF-A0A371YUS1-F1
#
_entry.id   AF-A0A371YUS1-F1
#
_cell.length_a   1.000
_cell.length_b   1.000
_cell.length_c   1.000
_cell.angle_alpha   90.00
_cell.angle_beta   90.00
_cell.angle_gamma   90.00
#
_symmetry.space_group_name_H-M   'P 1'
#
loop_
_entity.id
_entity.type
_entity.pdbx_description
1 polymer ?
#
loop_
_entity_poly.entity_id
_entity_poly.type
_entity_poly.pdbx_seq_one_letter_code
_entity_poly.pdbx_strand_id
1 'polypeptide(L)'
;MVKVQQFQTGISLIELMITIALLAILATTGSAFTAQWAKQAELDKATMSFKSAIALAKSTALRNEYATQHDLPISQLCFDANTSELTVRKASSTGSASCNSPVIFSAFLKSSIEIQHSLTSSPFKCFALNNYGQVISEITGNCKTHVAVTISNGTLNENLSFN
;
A
#
# COMPACT_ATOMS: atom_id res chain seq x y z
N MET A 1 29.34 -69.63 -3.57
CA MET A 1 28.45 -68.63 -2.94
C MET A 1 29.31 -67.43 -2.58
N VAL A 2 29.26 -66.35 -3.37
CA VAL A 2 30.10 -65.16 -3.16
C VAL A 2 29.37 -64.21 -2.21
N LYS A 3 29.99 -63.92 -1.07
CA LYS A 3 29.43 -63.05 -0.04
C LYS A 3 29.77 -61.60 -0.41
N VAL A 4 28.79 -60.85 -0.91
CA VAL A 4 28.97 -59.41 -1.17
C VAL A 4 28.94 -58.70 0.18
N GLN A 5 30.09 -58.19 0.60
CA GLN A 5 30.23 -57.35 1.79
C GLN A 5 29.68 -55.96 1.44
N GLN A 6 28.50 -55.61 1.98
CA GLN A 6 28.02 -54.24 1.92
C GLN A 6 28.84 -53.38 2.88
N PHE A 7 29.59 -52.43 2.33
CA PHE A 7 30.24 -51.38 3.11
C PHE A 7 29.16 -50.53 3.79
N GLN A 8 29.00 -50.69 5.10
CA GLN A 8 28.28 -49.71 5.91
C GLN A 8 29.18 -48.47 6.07
N THR A 9 28.91 -47.44 5.28
CA THR A 9 29.47 -46.10 5.49
C THR A 9 28.75 -45.46 6.67
N GLY A 10 29.43 -45.40 7.83
CA GLY A 10 28.96 -44.64 8.98
C GLY A 10 29.14 -43.14 8.75
N ILE A 11 28.13 -42.34 9.08
CA ILE A 11 28.25 -40.87 9.08
C ILE A 11 29.22 -40.49 10.19
N SER A 12 30.24 -39.69 9.86
CA SER A 12 31.19 -39.21 10.87
C SER A 12 30.52 -38.19 11.78
N LEU A 13 30.81 -38.24 13.07
CA LEU A 13 30.26 -37.30 14.06
C LEU A 13 30.60 -35.83 13.71
N ILE A 14 31.78 -35.60 13.12
CA ILE A 14 32.18 -34.27 12.63
C ILE A 14 31.32 -33.80 11.44
N GLU A 15 30.92 -34.71 10.56
CA GLU A 15 30.11 -34.41 9.37
C GLU A 15 28.69 -34.01 9.78
N LEU A 16 28.14 -34.70 10.79
CA LEU A 16 26.86 -34.34 11.41
C LEU A 16 26.94 -32.98 12.12
N MET A 17 28.02 -32.68 12.83
CA MET A 17 28.20 -31.36 13.47
C MET A 17 28.30 -30.22 12.44
N ILE A 18 29.05 -30.41 11.35
CA ILE A 18 29.21 -29.40 10.30
C ILE A 18 27.87 -29.15 9.59
N THR A 19 27.14 -30.20 9.24
CA THR A 19 25.84 -30.06 8.55
C THR A 19 24.79 -29.34 9.40
N ILE A 20 24.72 -29.64 10.70
CA ILE A 20 23.85 -28.92 11.64
C ILE A 20 24.27 -27.44 11.75
N ALA A 21 25.56 -27.16 11.84
CA ALA A 21 26.06 -25.78 11.89
C ALA A 21 25.69 -25.00 10.62
N LEU A 22 25.85 -25.60 9.44
CA LEU A 22 25.47 -24.98 8.17
C LEU A 22 23.95 -24.76 8.08
N LEU A 23 23.14 -25.74 8.48
CA LEU A 23 21.68 -25.62 8.51
C LEU A 23 21.23 -24.48 9.43
N ALA A 24 21.86 -24.31 10.60
CA ALA A 24 21.52 -23.23 11.53
C ALA A 24 21.79 -21.85 10.92
N ILE A 25 22.91 -21.69 10.21
CA ILE A 25 23.25 -20.43 9.52
C ILE A 25 22.27 -20.15 8.38
N LEU A 26 21.94 -21.17 7.57
CA LEU A 26 20.98 -21.00 6.48
C LEU A 26 19.55 -20.69 6.98
N ALA A 27 19.11 -21.34 8.06
CA ALA A 27 17.77 -21.13 8.61
C ALA A 27 17.60 -19.70 9.17
N THR A 28 18.60 -19.21 9.91
CA THR A 28 18.57 -17.85 10.48
C THR A 28 18.62 -16.78 9.40
N THR A 29 19.50 -16.92 8.41
CA THR A 29 19.58 -15.96 7.29
C THR A 29 18.32 -16.00 6.43
N GLY A 30 17.84 -17.19 6.07
CA GLY A 30 16.65 -17.37 5.23
C GLY A 30 15.37 -16.78 5.84
N SER A 31 15.20 -16.90 7.16
CA SER A 31 14.04 -16.33 7.86
C SER A 31 14.05 -14.79 7.85
N ALA A 32 15.22 -14.16 8.07
CA ALA A 32 15.36 -12.69 8.01
C ALA A 32 15.05 -12.14 6.61
N PHE A 33 15.55 -12.79 5.55
CA PHE A 33 15.25 -12.41 4.17
C PHE A 33 13.75 -12.53 3.86
N THR A 34 13.13 -13.63 4.26
CA THR A 34 11.69 -13.85 4.02
C THR A 34 10.84 -12.79 4.72
N ALA A 35 11.21 -12.40 5.94
CA ALA A 35 10.51 -11.34 6.68
C ALA A 35 10.61 -9.97 5.98
N GLN A 36 11.78 -9.63 5.45
CA GLN A 36 11.98 -8.36 4.73
C GLN A 36 11.21 -8.36 3.40
N TRP A 37 11.23 -9.47 2.68
CA TRP A 37 10.46 -9.64 1.44
C TRP A 37 8.96 -9.50 1.66
N ALA A 38 8.44 -10.07 2.76
CA ALA A 38 7.03 -9.92 3.11
C ALA A 38 6.67 -8.44 3.36
N LYS A 39 7.54 -7.67 4.03
CA LYS A 39 7.32 -6.22 4.24
C LYS A 39 7.31 -5.43 2.93
N GLN A 40 8.23 -5.75 2.01
CA GLN A 40 8.28 -5.11 0.69
C GLN A 40 7.02 -5.44 -0.12
N ALA A 41 6.58 -6.70 -0.14
CA ALA A 41 5.37 -7.09 -0.85
C ALA A 41 4.11 -6.36 -0.35
N GLU A 42 4.01 -6.13 0.96
CA GLU A 42 2.92 -5.35 1.55
C GLU A 42 3.00 -3.86 1.18
N LEU A 43 4.21 -3.30 1.11
CA LEU A 43 4.44 -1.92 0.66
C LEU A 43 4.06 -1.74 -0.83
N ASP A 44 4.44 -2.70 -1.67
CA ASP A 44 4.11 -2.71 -3.10
C ASP A 44 2.60 -2.84 -3.30
N LYS A 45 1.94 -3.71 -2.53
CA LYS A 45 0.48 -3.86 -2.55
C LYS A 45 -0.22 -2.57 -2.13
N ALA A 46 0.24 -1.90 -1.07
CA ALA A 46 -0.32 -0.63 -0.64
C ALA A 46 -0.13 0.46 -1.71
N THR A 47 1.06 0.54 -2.28
CA THR A 47 1.40 1.46 -3.38
C THR A 47 0.53 1.24 -4.61
N MET A 48 0.35 -0.02 -5.02
CA MET A 48 -0.49 -0.35 -6.17
C MET A 48 -1.97 -0.06 -5.89
N SER A 49 -2.45 -0.36 -4.68
CA SER A 49 -3.82 -0.03 -4.26
C SER A 49 -4.06 1.48 -4.28
N PHE A 50 -3.08 2.27 -3.82
CA PHE A 50 -3.13 3.73 -3.86
C PHE A 50 -3.15 4.29 -5.28
N LYS A 51 -2.25 3.79 -6.16
CA LYS A 51 -2.23 4.16 -7.59
C LYS A 51 -3.56 3.84 -8.27
N SER A 52 -4.12 2.65 -8.01
CA SER A 52 -5.43 2.24 -8.53
C SER A 52 -6.55 3.15 -8.03
N ALA A 53 -6.54 3.48 -6.75
CA ALA A 53 -7.55 4.34 -6.14
C ALA A 53 -7.50 5.77 -6.72
N ILE A 54 -6.31 6.34 -6.96
CA ILE A 54 -6.17 7.63 -7.65
C ILE A 54 -6.66 7.55 -9.10
N ALA A 55 -6.29 6.51 -9.83
CA ALA A 55 -6.74 6.33 -11.21
C ALA A 55 -8.28 6.25 -11.30
N LEU A 56 -8.90 5.52 -10.36
CA LEU A 56 -10.35 5.44 -10.26
C LEU A 56 -10.99 6.76 -9.83
N ALA A 57 -10.38 7.48 -8.89
CA ALA A 57 -10.86 8.79 -8.47
C ALA A 57 -10.83 9.78 -9.64
N LYS A 58 -9.73 9.79 -10.43
CA LYS A 58 -9.60 10.61 -11.64
C LYS A 58 -10.64 10.25 -12.69
N SER A 59 -10.80 8.96 -13.02
CA SER A 59 -11.81 8.55 -14.02
C SER A 59 -13.23 8.89 -13.57
N THR A 60 -13.53 8.75 -12.28
CA THR A 60 -14.82 9.13 -11.70
C THR A 60 -15.05 10.63 -11.77
N ALA A 61 -14.03 11.43 -11.46
CA ALA A 61 -14.12 12.88 -11.52
C ALA A 61 -14.36 13.37 -12.95
N LEU A 62 -13.66 12.80 -13.94
CA LEU A 62 -13.85 13.09 -15.37
C LEU A 62 -15.23 12.68 -15.89
N ARG A 63 -15.79 11.57 -15.39
CA ARG A 63 -17.14 11.13 -15.77
C ARG A 63 -18.22 12.12 -15.33
N ASN A 64 -17.98 12.84 -14.24
CA ASN A 64 -18.86 13.88 -13.68
C ASN A 64 -20.37 13.57 -13.82
N GLU A 65 -20.79 12.45 -13.23
CA GLU A 65 -22.14 11.87 -13.41
C GLU A 65 -23.28 12.87 -13.11
N TYR A 66 -23.07 13.77 -12.15
CA TYR A 66 -24.09 14.74 -11.71
C TYR A 66 -23.84 16.16 -12.21
N ALA A 67 -23.00 16.33 -13.23
CA ALA A 67 -22.66 17.63 -13.82
C ALA A 67 -22.27 18.69 -12.75
N THR A 68 -21.56 18.24 -11.73
CA THR A 68 -21.10 19.10 -10.63
C THR A 68 -20.14 20.16 -11.16
N GLN A 69 -20.22 21.37 -10.60
CA GLN A 69 -19.40 22.51 -11.01
C GLN A 69 -17.90 22.26 -10.73
N HIS A 70 -17.06 22.99 -11.46
CA HIS A 70 -15.60 22.83 -11.42
C HIS A 70 -14.98 23.07 -10.03
N ASP A 71 -15.50 24.04 -9.28
CA ASP A 71 -14.96 24.42 -7.98
C ASP A 71 -15.35 23.43 -6.86
N LEU A 72 -16.13 22.40 -7.20
CA LEU A 72 -16.62 21.41 -6.26
C LEU A 72 -15.96 20.04 -6.51
N PRO A 73 -15.75 19.24 -5.44
CA PRO A 73 -15.18 17.92 -5.54
C PRO A 73 -16.20 16.97 -6.15
N ILE A 74 -15.76 16.26 -7.17
CA ILE A 74 -16.58 15.30 -7.90
C ILE A 74 -16.19 13.89 -7.49
N SER A 75 -14.91 13.69 -7.24
CA SER A 75 -14.40 12.51 -6.57
C SER A 75 -13.41 12.89 -5.48
N GLN A 76 -13.37 12.05 -4.44
CA GLN A 76 -12.43 12.20 -3.36
C GLN A 76 -11.83 10.86 -2.98
N LEU A 77 -10.53 10.82 -2.81
CA LEU A 77 -9.80 9.75 -2.16
C LEU A 77 -9.69 10.07 -0.68
N CYS A 78 -10.06 9.15 0.21
CA CYS A 78 -10.01 9.32 1.65
C CYS A 78 -9.30 8.13 2.28
N PHE A 79 -8.44 8.41 3.26
CA PHE A 79 -7.74 7.42 4.05
C PHE A 79 -8.14 7.58 5.52
N ASP A 80 -8.65 6.50 6.12
CA ASP A 80 -8.89 6.44 7.55
C ASP A 80 -7.76 5.66 8.22
N ALA A 81 -6.93 6.39 8.98
CA ALA A 81 -5.79 5.81 9.68
C ALA A 81 -6.20 4.82 10.78
N ASN A 82 -7.41 4.92 11.33
CA ASN A 82 -7.87 4.03 12.41
C ASN A 82 -8.24 2.64 11.85
N THR A 83 -8.93 2.62 10.71
CA THR A 83 -9.35 1.37 10.05
C THR A 83 -8.35 0.90 8.99
N SER A 84 -7.33 1.71 8.68
CA SER A 84 -6.39 1.49 7.56
C SER A 84 -7.12 1.30 6.22
N GLU A 85 -8.27 1.96 6.05
CA GLU A 85 -9.12 1.84 4.88
C GLU A 85 -8.89 3.01 3.92
N LEU A 86 -8.55 2.68 2.67
CA LEU A 86 -8.46 3.62 1.57
C LEU A 86 -9.76 3.55 0.76
N THR A 87 -10.51 4.63 0.72
CA THR A 87 -11.79 4.72 0.01
C THR A 87 -11.75 5.76 -1.10
N VAL A 88 -12.35 5.43 -2.24
CA VAL A 88 -12.70 6.41 -3.26
C VAL A 88 -14.19 6.67 -3.16
N ARG A 89 -14.56 7.94 -3.17
CA ARG A 89 -15.92 8.41 -3.02
C ARG A 89 -16.29 9.34 -4.17
N LYS A 90 -17.56 9.39 -4.50
CA LYS A 90 -18.11 10.23 -5.57
C LYS A 90 -19.10 11.26 -5.02
N ALA A 91 -19.35 12.31 -5.78
CA ALA A 91 -20.45 13.23 -5.55
C ALA A 91 -21.79 12.49 -5.61
N SER A 92 -22.82 13.05 -4.96
CA SER A 92 -24.18 12.56 -5.03
C SER A 92 -25.05 13.48 -5.88
N SER A 93 -26.30 13.10 -6.13
CA SER A 93 -27.27 13.95 -6.82
C SER A 93 -27.61 15.25 -6.07
N THR A 94 -27.24 15.35 -4.79
CA THR A 94 -27.60 16.47 -3.91
C THR A 94 -26.39 17.25 -3.36
N GLY A 95 -25.16 16.81 -3.63
CA GLY A 95 -23.98 17.41 -3.03
C GLY A 95 -22.67 16.91 -3.60
N SER A 96 -21.61 17.64 -3.28
CA SER A 96 -20.26 17.32 -3.72
C SER A 96 -19.67 16.11 -2.99
N ALA A 97 -18.59 15.55 -3.54
CA ALA A 97 -17.89 14.42 -2.94
C ALA A 97 -17.26 14.83 -1.60
N SER A 98 -17.41 13.97 -0.58
CA SER A 98 -16.85 14.13 0.75
C SER A 98 -16.33 12.78 1.25
N CYS A 99 -15.53 12.76 2.32
CA CYS A 99 -15.20 11.50 3.00
C CYS A 99 -16.40 10.79 3.65
N ASN A 100 -17.60 11.37 3.55
CA ASN A 100 -18.86 10.77 3.98
C ASN A 100 -19.78 10.43 2.80
N SER A 101 -19.43 10.81 1.58
CA SER A 101 -20.24 10.54 0.39
C SER A 101 -20.12 9.07 -0.05
N PRO A 102 -20.97 8.60 -0.98
CA PRO A 102 -21.02 7.18 -1.36
C PRO A 102 -19.66 6.63 -1.81
N VAL A 103 -19.30 5.48 -1.26
CA VAL A 103 -18.06 4.75 -1.57
C VAL A 103 -18.24 4.01 -2.90
N ILE A 104 -17.28 4.19 -3.80
CA ILE A 104 -17.22 3.45 -5.07
C ILE A 104 -16.13 2.38 -5.07
N PHE A 105 -15.13 2.55 -4.20
CA PHE A 105 -14.02 1.63 -4.04
C PHE A 105 -13.50 1.70 -2.61
N SER A 106 -13.14 0.55 -2.08
CA SER A 106 -12.49 0.41 -0.79
C SER A 106 -11.37 -0.61 -0.90
N ALA A 107 -10.23 -0.29 -0.30
CA ALA A 107 -9.11 -1.19 -0.12
C ALA A 107 -8.60 -1.08 1.33
N PHE A 108 -8.52 -2.22 2.01
CA PHE A 108 -7.90 -2.31 3.32
C PHE A 108 -6.39 -2.47 3.17
N LEU A 109 -5.66 -1.56 3.80
CA LEU A 109 -4.22 -1.63 3.93
C LEU A 109 -3.87 -2.32 5.24
N LYS A 110 -2.66 -2.87 5.30
CA LYS A 110 -2.15 -3.43 6.55
C LYS A 110 -1.87 -2.28 7.52
N SER A 111 -2.14 -2.49 8.80
CA SER A 111 -1.96 -1.46 9.84
C SER A 111 -0.51 -0.99 10.04
N SER A 112 0.47 -1.72 9.51
CA SER A 112 1.88 -1.30 9.50
C SER A 112 2.21 -0.29 8.38
N ILE A 113 1.26 -0.01 7.49
CA ILE A 113 1.43 0.96 6.41
C ILE A 113 1.05 2.34 6.90
N GLU A 114 1.98 3.27 6.79
CA GLU A 114 1.73 4.68 7.05
C GLU A 114 1.76 5.47 5.74
N ILE A 115 0.86 6.43 5.61
CA ILE A 115 0.76 7.31 4.45
C ILE A 115 0.92 8.74 4.93
N GLN A 116 1.96 9.41 4.43
CA GLN A 116 2.31 10.77 4.82
C GLN A 116 2.49 11.66 3.58
N HIS A 117 2.26 12.95 3.72
CA HIS A 117 2.61 13.91 2.68
C HIS A 117 4.14 14.04 2.60
N SER A 118 4.72 13.92 1.40
CA SER A 118 6.18 13.90 1.23
C SER A 118 6.87 15.20 1.62
N LEU A 119 6.19 16.34 1.53
CA LEU A 119 6.77 17.67 1.80
C LEU A 119 6.60 18.13 3.25
N THR A 120 5.50 17.74 3.90
CA THR A 120 5.14 18.21 5.24
C THR A 120 5.29 17.14 6.31
N SER A 121 5.54 15.87 5.92
CA SER A 121 5.55 14.70 6.80
C SER A 121 4.28 14.53 7.63
N SER A 122 3.20 15.23 7.28
CA SER A 122 1.92 15.16 7.98
C SER A 122 1.12 13.95 7.49
N PRO A 123 0.30 13.32 8.34
CA PRO A 123 -0.50 12.16 7.94
C PRO A 123 -1.43 12.54 6.79
N PHE A 124 -1.46 11.68 5.77
CA PHE A 124 -2.38 11.83 4.64
C PHE A 124 -3.81 11.57 5.12
N LYS A 125 -4.75 12.41 4.68
CA LYS A 125 -6.19 12.24 4.98
C LYS A 125 -7.02 12.07 3.72
N CYS A 126 -6.82 12.95 2.73
CA CYS A 126 -7.64 12.92 1.53
C CYS A 126 -7.08 13.76 0.37
N PHE A 127 -7.52 13.41 -0.84
CA PHE A 127 -7.37 14.17 -2.08
C PHE A 127 -8.71 14.38 -2.75
N ALA A 128 -9.00 15.60 -3.17
CA ALA A 128 -10.21 15.97 -3.88
C ALA A 128 -9.92 16.31 -5.35
N LEU A 129 -10.78 15.88 -6.25
CA LEU A 129 -10.64 16.07 -7.70
C LEU A 129 -11.87 16.76 -8.30
N ASN A 130 -11.64 17.71 -9.21
CA ASN A 130 -12.69 18.37 -9.99
C ASN A 130 -13.04 17.60 -11.29
N ASN A 131 -13.98 18.14 -12.07
CA ASN A 131 -14.41 17.60 -13.37
C ASN A 131 -13.31 17.50 -14.44
N TYR A 132 -12.15 18.13 -14.26
CA TYR A 132 -11.00 17.98 -15.16
C TYR A 132 -9.97 16.97 -14.64
N GLY A 133 -10.26 16.30 -13.53
CA GLY A 133 -9.33 15.37 -12.88
C GLY A 133 -8.13 16.06 -12.23
N GLN A 134 -8.22 17.38 -12.00
CA GLN A 134 -7.20 18.16 -11.29
C GLN A 134 -7.48 18.14 -9.79
N VAL A 135 -6.41 18.14 -9.01
CA VAL A 135 -6.53 18.25 -7.55
C VAL A 135 -6.95 19.67 -7.18
N ILE A 136 -8.02 19.78 -6.41
CA ILE A 136 -8.55 21.06 -5.94
C ILE A 136 -8.24 21.30 -4.47
N SER A 137 -7.92 22.55 -4.18
CA SER A 137 -7.59 23.04 -2.85
C SER A 137 -8.84 23.20 -2.01
N GLU A 138 -8.86 22.51 -0.88
CA GLU A 138 -9.80 22.67 0.23
C GLU A 138 -11.28 22.64 -0.13
N ILE A 139 -11.86 21.46 0.01
CA ILE A 139 -13.29 21.36 0.34
C ILE A 139 -13.34 20.78 1.73
N THR A 140 -13.77 21.62 2.66
CA THR A 140 -14.28 21.30 4.00
C THR A 140 -13.77 19.97 4.56
N GLY A 141 -12.62 19.98 5.25
CA GLY A 141 -12.12 18.80 5.99
C GLY A 141 -10.67 18.37 5.79
N ASN A 142 -9.71 19.31 5.65
CA ASN A 142 -8.26 19.04 5.66
C ASN A 142 -7.66 18.29 4.45
N CYS A 143 -8.35 18.19 3.30
CA CYS A 143 -7.75 17.62 2.10
C CYS A 143 -6.72 18.59 1.50
N LYS A 144 -5.45 18.20 1.56
CA LYS A 144 -4.35 19.02 1.06
C LYS A 144 -4.17 18.85 -0.44
N THR A 145 -3.62 19.89 -1.05
CA THR A 145 -3.42 20.06 -2.50
C THR A 145 -2.23 19.29 -3.06
N HIS A 146 -1.29 18.89 -2.20
CA HIS A 146 -0.05 18.30 -2.66
C HIS A 146 -0.14 16.80 -2.83
N VAL A 147 -0.08 16.40 -4.09
CA VAL A 147 -0.19 15.04 -4.60
C VAL A 147 1.12 14.24 -4.49
N ALA A 148 2.05 14.70 -3.64
CA ALA A 148 3.25 13.97 -3.27
C ALA A 148 3.02 13.27 -1.92
N VAL A 149 3.03 11.94 -1.95
CA VAL A 149 2.74 11.08 -0.82
C VAL A 149 3.85 10.05 -0.67
N THR A 150 4.31 9.87 0.56
CA THR A 150 5.24 8.82 0.96
C THR A 150 4.44 7.72 1.66
N ILE A 151 4.54 6.50 1.14
CA ILE A 151 3.98 5.31 1.77
C ILE A 151 5.14 4.57 2.43
N SER A 152 5.03 4.20 3.70
CA SER A 152 6.08 3.51 4.44
C SER A 152 5.59 2.24 5.13
N ASN A 153 6.51 1.30 5.30
CA ASN A 153 6.33 0.07 6.07
C ASN A 153 7.57 -0.16 6.94
N GLY A 154 7.57 0.42 8.14
CA GLY A 154 8.75 0.41 9.02
C GLY A 154 9.92 1.20 8.41
N THR A 155 11.00 0.50 8.05
CA THR A 155 12.21 1.13 7.45
C THR A 155 12.14 1.28 5.93
N LEU A 156 11.13 0.70 5.28
CA LEU A 156 10.94 0.77 3.83
C LEU A 156 9.99 1.92 3.49
N ASN A 157 10.27 2.65 2.41
CA ASN A 157 9.45 3.76 1.95
C ASN A 157 9.41 3.84 0.43
N GLU A 158 8.28 4.33 -0.08
CA GLU A 158 8.03 4.59 -1.49
C GLU A 158 7.45 6.00 -1.64
N ASN A 159 8.06 6.81 -2.50
CA ASN A 159 7.61 8.17 -2.77
C ASN A 159 6.81 8.20 -4.06
N LEU A 160 5.57 8.65 -3.98
CA LEU A 160 4.66 8.77 -5.10
C LEU A 160 4.34 10.24 -5.32
N SER A 161 4.53 10.72 -6.55
CA SER A 161 4.09 12.03 -6.97
C SER A 161 3.09 11.85 -8.10
N PHE A 162 1.93 12.47 -7.98
CA PHE A 162 0.94 12.50 -9.04
C PHE A 162 0.77 13.95 -9.52
N ASN A 163 0.49 14.11 -10.81
CA ASN A 163 0.22 15.41 -11.44
C ASN A 163 -1.27 15.52 -11.75
#